data_AF-A0A3C0HK04-F1
#
_entry.id   AF-A0A3C0HK04-F1
#
_cell.length_a   1.000
_cell.length_b   1.000
_cell.length_c   1.000
_cell.angle_alpha   90.00
_cell.angle_beta   90.00
_cell.angle_gamma   90.00
#
_symmetry.space_group_name_H-M   'P 1'
#
loop_
_entity.id
_entity.type
_entity.pdbx_description
1 polymer ?
#
loop_
_entity_poly.entity_id
_entity_poly.type
_entity_poly.pdbx_seq_one_letter_code
_entity_poly.pdbx_strand_id
1 'polypeptide(L)'
;MRWYGTVLGVIAGWLLFRGHPGGAVIGGLIGLAFDRGWFRRSGPDPYMVLNVNPSADDETIRRAWQRLVSQYHPDRLEGAAPELRSQADKRLREINRAYDLIQQRRRR
;
A
#
# COMPACT_ATOMS: atom_id res chain seq x y z
N MET A 1 6.64 12.27 -9.23
CA MET A 1 8.09 12.01 -9.31
C MET A 1 8.56 11.50 -7.95
N ARG A 2 8.86 10.20 -7.81
CA ARG A 2 9.42 9.62 -6.57
C ARG A 2 10.48 8.59 -7.00
N TRP A 3 11.71 9.06 -7.22
CA TRP A 3 12.89 8.27 -7.64
C TRP A 3 13.69 7.71 -6.44
N TYR A 4 13.07 7.68 -5.25
CA TYR A 4 13.76 7.35 -4.01
C TYR A 4 14.24 5.88 -3.96
N GLY A 5 13.49 4.94 -4.54
CA GLY A 5 13.88 3.53 -4.57
C GLY A 5 15.10 3.29 -5.44
N THR A 6 15.16 3.93 -6.62
CA THR A 6 16.28 3.80 -7.56
C THR A 6 17.59 4.35 -6.99
N VAL A 7 17.54 5.55 -6.39
CA VAL A 7 18.76 6.18 -5.82
C VAL A 7 19.27 5.41 -4.60
N LEU A 8 18.36 5.01 -3.69
CA LEU A 8 18.74 4.18 -2.54
C LEU A 8 19.28 2.81 -2.97
N GLY A 9 18.69 2.22 -4.00
CA GLY A 9 19.12 0.95 -4.57
C GLY A 9 20.56 1.00 -5.10
N VAL A 10 20.91 2.03 -5.88
CA VAL A 10 22.27 2.23 -6.41
C VAL A 10 23.29 2.37 -5.27
N ILE A 11 22.99 3.19 -4.26
CA ILE A 11 23.88 3.47 -3.14
C ILE A 11 24.08 2.20 -2.28
N ALA A 12 22.99 1.50 -1.96
CA ALA A 12 23.05 0.26 -1.18
C ALA A 12 23.79 -0.86 -1.94
N GLY A 13 23.54 -0.99 -3.25
CA GLY A 13 24.23 -1.93 -4.12
C GLY A 13 25.72 -1.67 -4.22
N TRP A 14 26.13 -0.39 -4.26
CA TRP A 14 27.54 0.02 -4.25
C TRP A 14 28.24 -0.25 -2.91
N LEU A 15 27.55 0.00 -1.78
CA LEU A 15 28.07 -0.24 -0.43
C LEU A 15 28.22 -1.74 -0.11
N LEU A 16 27.22 -2.57 -0.43
CA LEU A 16 27.22 -4.00 -0.12
C LEU A 16 28.28 -4.79 -0.91
N PHE A 17 28.58 -4.36 -2.14
CA PHE A 17 29.60 -4.97 -2.99
C PHE A 17 30.96 -4.26 -2.89
N ARG A 18 31.21 -3.56 -1.77
CA ARG A 18 32.51 -2.94 -1.44
C ARG A 18 33.07 -2.08 -2.59
N GLY A 19 32.20 -1.34 -3.29
CA GLY A 19 32.58 -0.43 -4.36
C GLY A 19 32.57 -1.00 -5.79
N HIS A 20 32.15 -2.25 -6.00
CA HIS A 20 32.08 -2.82 -7.36
C HIS A 20 30.95 -2.19 -8.21
N PRO A 21 31.23 -1.82 -9.48
CA PRO A 21 30.24 -1.21 -10.38
C PRO A 21 29.05 -2.13 -10.67
N GLY A 22 29.23 -3.46 -10.62
CA GLY A 22 28.14 -4.43 -10.76
C GLY A 22 27.08 -4.31 -9.67
N GLY A 23 27.48 -3.98 -8.43
CA GLY A 23 26.55 -3.79 -7.32
C GLY A 23 25.64 -2.57 -7.52
N ALA A 24 26.18 -1.47 -8.04
CA ALA A 24 25.43 -0.27 -8.36
C ALA A 24 24.36 -0.51 -9.45
N VAL A 25 24.69 -1.31 -10.48
CA VAL A 25 23.76 -1.68 -11.56
C VAL A 25 22.62 -2.56 -11.01
N ILE A 26 22.94 -3.61 -10.24
CA ILE A 26 21.93 -4.49 -9.65
C ILE A 26 21.03 -3.70 -8.69
N GLY A 27 21.63 -2.86 -7.85
CA GLY A 27 20.91 -1.98 -6.93
C GLY A 27 19.98 -1.01 -7.65
N GLY A 28 20.42 -0.38 -8.74
CA GLY A 28 19.60 0.50 -9.56
C GLY A 28 18.44 -0.22 -10.25
N LEU A 29 18.65 -1.44 -10.76
CA LEU A 29 17.58 -2.25 -11.36
C LEU A 29 16.53 -2.68 -10.33
N ILE A 30 16.96 -3.08 -9.13
CA ILE A 30 16.04 -3.42 -8.02
C ILE A 30 15.27 -2.19 -7.57
N GLY A 31 15.94 -1.05 -7.43
CA GLY A 31 15.31 0.22 -7.07
C GLY A 31 14.29 0.69 -8.12
N LEU A 32 14.58 0.49 -9.41
CA LEU A 32 13.67 0.78 -10.52
C LEU A 32 12.46 -0.16 -10.53
N ALA A 33 12.64 -1.44 -10.22
CA ALA A 33 11.55 -2.40 -10.06
C ALA A 33 10.62 -2.01 -8.89
N PHE A 34 11.21 -1.51 -7.80
CA PHE A 34 10.47 -1.00 -6.64
C PHE A 34 9.69 0.28 -6.97
N ASP A 35 10.31 1.24 -7.65
CA ASP A 35 9.67 2.51 -8.06
C ASP A 35 8.55 2.28 -9.09
N ARG A 36 8.67 1.26 -9.95
CA ARG A 36 7.59 0.83 -10.87
C ARG A 36 6.49 -0.01 -10.21
N GLY A 37 6.62 -0.33 -8.93
CA GLY A 37 5.61 -1.07 -8.18
C GLY A 37 5.51 -2.55 -8.53
N TRP A 38 6.59 -3.16 -9.06
CA TRP A 38 6.63 -4.60 -9.39
C TRP A 38 6.36 -5.47 -8.16
N PHE A 39 6.71 -4.99 -6.96
CA PHE A 39 6.43 -5.68 -5.69
C PHE A 39 5.04 -5.42 -5.10
N ARG A 40 4.08 -4.81 -5.83
CA ARG A 40 2.68 -4.83 -5.41
C ARG A 40 2.17 -6.28 -5.47
N ARG A 41 2.37 -7.04 -4.39
CA ARG A 41 1.71 -8.33 -4.18
C ARG A 41 0.22 -8.13 -4.37
N SER A 42 -0.40 -9.00 -5.17
CA SER A 42 -1.85 -9.15 -5.26
C SER A 42 -2.36 -9.45 -3.86
N GLY A 43 -2.92 -8.42 -3.21
CA GLY A 43 -3.59 -8.58 -1.93
C GLY A 43 -4.94 -9.28 -2.11
N PRO A 44 -5.68 -9.48 -1.00
CA PRO A 44 -7.08 -9.88 -1.09
C PRO A 44 -7.85 -8.94 -2.04
N ASP A 45 -8.89 -9.47 -2.69
CA ASP A 45 -9.70 -8.71 -3.62
C ASP A 45 -10.20 -7.43 -2.94
N PRO A 46 -9.87 -6.23 -3.48
CA PRO A 46 -10.25 -4.99 -2.83
C PRO A 46 -11.78 -4.80 -2.70
N TYR A 47 -12.57 -5.40 -3.59
CA TYR A 47 -14.03 -5.37 -3.49
C TYR A 47 -14.53 -6.21 -2.29
N MET A 48 -13.86 -7.32 -2.00
CA MET A 48 -14.15 -8.13 -0.82
C MET A 48 -13.74 -7.41 0.47
N VAL A 49 -12.62 -6.68 0.47
CA VAL A 49 -12.17 -5.91 1.65
C VAL A 49 -13.15 -4.80 2.02
N LEU A 50 -13.72 -4.11 1.02
CA LEU A 50 -14.77 -3.11 1.25
C LEU A 50 -16.18 -3.71 1.40
N ASN A 51 -16.32 -5.02 1.19
CA ASN A 51 -17.59 -5.73 1.18
C ASN A 51 -18.62 -5.11 0.22
N VAL A 52 -18.17 -4.81 -1.00
CA VAL A 52 -18.98 -4.21 -2.07
C VAL A 52 -18.95 -5.08 -3.32
N ASN A 53 -20.02 -5.01 -4.12
CA ASN A 53 -20.05 -5.69 -5.40
C ASN A 53 -19.05 -5.03 -6.38
N PRO A 54 -18.28 -5.79 -7.18
CA PRO A 54 -17.40 -5.24 -8.21
C PRO A 54 -18.09 -4.30 -9.21
N SER A 55 -19.38 -4.52 -9.43
CA SER A 55 -20.26 -3.74 -10.33
C SER A 55 -20.90 -2.52 -9.66
N ALA A 56 -20.63 -2.27 -8.37
CA ALA A 56 -21.19 -1.12 -7.66
C ALA A 56 -20.66 0.21 -8.24
N ASP A 57 -21.47 1.26 -8.16
CA ASP A 57 -21.05 2.61 -8.56
C ASP A 57 -19.97 3.17 -7.62
N ASP A 58 -19.25 4.20 -8.10
CA ASP A 58 -18.19 4.85 -7.32
C ASP A 58 -18.72 5.45 -6.01
N GLU A 59 -19.97 5.91 -6.02
CA GLU A 59 -20.60 6.50 -4.85
C GLU A 59 -20.85 5.46 -3.75
N THR A 60 -21.35 4.27 -4.09
CA THR A 60 -21.55 3.17 -3.15
C THR A 60 -20.22 2.71 -2.58
N ILE A 61 -19.16 2.64 -3.40
CA ILE A 61 -17.82 2.27 -2.95
C ILE A 61 -17.26 3.31 -1.98
N ARG A 62 -17.42 4.60 -2.29
CA ARG A 62 -17.01 5.72 -1.42
C ARG A 62 -17.74 5.67 -0.09
N ARG A 63 -19.06 5.46 -0.08
CA ARG A 63 -19.87 5.33 1.14
C ARG A 63 -19.45 4.13 1.99
N ALA A 64 -19.21 2.98 1.36
CA ALA A 64 -18.73 1.79 2.07
C ALA A 64 -17.36 2.03 2.72
N TRP A 65 -16.44 2.67 1.99
CA TRP A 65 -15.14 3.08 2.52
C TRP A 65 -15.27 4.03 3.71
N GLN A 66 -16.07 5.10 3.60
CA GLN A 66 -16.31 6.05 4.70
C GLN A 66 -16.87 5.38 5.96
N ARG A 67 -17.81 4.45 5.79
CA ARG A 67 -18.40 3.67 6.89
C ARG A 67 -17.35 2.84 7.62
N LEU A 68 -16.51 2.12 6.88
CA LEU A 68 -15.45 1.28 7.43
C LEU A 68 -14.35 2.10 8.11
N VAL A 69 -13.92 3.21 7.51
CA VAL A 69 -12.94 4.13 8.11
C VAL A 69 -13.45 4.69 9.43
N SER A 70 -14.72 5.11 9.48
CA SER A 70 -15.32 5.61 10.71
C SER A 70 -15.41 4.52 11.78
N GLN A 71 -15.67 3.27 11.41
CA GLN A 71 -15.74 2.14 12.34
C GLN A 71 -14.39 1.81 12.98
N TYR A 72 -13.29 1.88 12.22
CA TYR A 72 -11.93 1.58 12.68
C TYR A 72 -11.12 2.84 13.03
N HIS A 73 -11.76 4.00 13.20
CA HIS A 73 -11.07 5.25 13.50
C HIS A 73 -10.39 5.20 14.88
N PRO A 74 -9.14 5.67 15.02
CA PRO A 74 -8.41 5.64 16.29
C PRO A 74 -9.14 6.38 17.42
N ASP A 75 -9.86 7.46 17.12
CA ASP A 75 -10.65 8.23 18.10
C ASP A 75 -11.74 7.40 18.77
N ARG A 76 -12.31 6.40 18.07
CA ARG A 76 -13.31 5.50 18.67
C ARG A 76 -12.70 4.42 19.56
N LEU A 77 -11.38 4.32 19.57
CA LEU A 77 -10.60 3.33 20.32
C LEU A 77 -9.74 4.00 21.40
N GLU A 78 -10.03 5.24 21.74
CA GLU A 78 -9.47 5.93 22.90
C GLU A 78 -9.97 5.24 24.18
N GLY A 79 -9.15 4.34 24.71
CA GLY A 79 -9.47 3.50 25.87
C GLY A 79 -9.46 1.99 25.58
N ALA A 80 -9.33 1.59 24.31
CA ALA A 80 -9.17 0.18 23.95
C ALA A 80 -7.76 -0.34 24.25
N ALA A 81 -7.66 -1.64 24.51
CA ALA A 81 -6.38 -2.33 24.69
C ALA A 81 -5.43 -2.10 23.50
N PRO A 82 -4.11 -2.03 23.72
CA PRO A 82 -3.14 -1.75 22.66
C PRO A 82 -3.21 -2.75 21.49
N GLU A 83 -3.56 -4.02 21.76
CA GLU A 83 -3.77 -5.04 20.74
C GLU A 83 -4.94 -4.70 19.81
N LEU A 84 -6.05 -4.19 20.36
CA LEU A 84 -7.22 -3.80 19.59
C LEU A 84 -6.93 -2.59 18.72
N ARG A 85 -6.16 -1.62 19.23
CA ARG A 85 -5.71 -0.45 18.46
C ARG A 85 -4.84 -0.87 17.29
N SER A 86 -3.91 -1.79 17.51
CA SER A 86 -3.04 -2.35 16.47
C SER A 86 -3.84 -3.11 15.38
N GLN A 87 -4.83 -3.90 15.80
CA GLN A 87 -5.71 -4.63 14.85
C GLN A 87 -6.56 -3.67 14.02
N ALA A 88 -7.14 -2.64 14.64
CA ALA A 88 -7.94 -1.64 13.94
C ALA A 88 -7.10 -0.84 12.95
N ASP A 89 -5.90 -0.41 13.35
CA ASP A 89 -4.95 0.28 12.48
C ASP A 89 -4.51 -0.61 11.29
N LYS A 90 -4.28 -1.90 11.53
CA LYS A 90 -4.02 -2.86 10.45
C LYS A 90 -5.20 -2.96 9.48
N ARG A 91 -6.44 -3.06 9.98
CA ARG A 91 -7.62 -3.09 9.10
C ARG A 91 -7.83 -1.79 8.37
N LEU A 92 -7.63 -0.65 9.02
CA LEU A 92 -7.77 0.67 8.40
C LEU A 92 -6.80 0.83 7.23
N ARG A 93 -5.54 0.39 7.38
CA ARG A 93 -4.57 0.34 6.28
C ARG A 93 -5.03 -0.51 5.10
N GLU A 94 -5.60 -1.68 5.39
CA GLU A 94 -6.09 -2.59 4.35
C GLU A 94 -7.31 -2.00 3.60
N ILE A 95 -8.23 -1.37 4.32
CA ILE A 95 -9.39 -0.65 3.76
C ILE A 95 -8.94 0.47 2.82
N ASN A 96 -8.01 1.32 3.26
CA ASN A 96 -7.49 2.42 2.44
C ASN A 96 -6.79 1.89 1.18
N ARG A 97 -5.96 0.85 1.33
CA ARG A 97 -5.29 0.22 0.20
C ARG A 97 -6.30 -0.38 -0.80
N ALA A 98 -7.37 -0.99 -0.32
CA ALA A 98 -8.40 -1.55 -1.19
C ALA A 98 -9.11 -0.47 -2.01
N TYR A 99 -9.50 0.64 -1.36
CA TYR A 99 -10.10 1.79 -2.04
C TYR A 99 -9.17 2.39 -3.11
N ASP A 100 -7.89 2.58 -2.79
CA ASP A 100 -6.89 3.10 -3.74
C ASP A 100 -6.72 2.18 -4.95
N LEU A 101 -6.72 0.85 -4.74
CA LEU A 101 -6.61 -0.13 -5.83
C LEU A 101 -7.83 -0.09 -6.76
N ILE A 102 -9.04 0.04 -6.20
CA ILE A 102 -10.26 0.17 -7.01
C ILE A 102 -10.22 1.46 -7.83
N GLN A 103 -9.86 2.59 -7.19
CA GLN A 103 -9.73 3.87 -7.88
C GLN A 103 -8.68 3.82 -8.99
N GLN A 104 -7.53 3.17 -8.77
CA GLN A 104 -6.51 2.98 -9.81
C GLN A 104 -6.99 2.10 -10.96
N ARG A 105 -7.77 1.04 -10.68
CA ARG A 105 -8.35 0.16 -11.71
C ARG A 105 -9.40 0.87 -12.57
N ARG A 106 -10.19 1.78 -11.98
CA ARG A 106 -11.25 2.53 -12.68
C ARG A 106 -10.74 3.76 -13.45
N ARG A 107 -9.59 4.32 -13.04
CA ARG A 107 -8.94 5.45 -13.72
C ARG A 107 -8.07 5.04 -14.91
N ARG A 108 -7.86 3.73 -15.13
CA ARG A 108 -7.09 3.17 -16.25
C ARG A 108 -8.02 2.78 -17.38
#